data_AF-A0A2N0BBZ9-F1
#
_entry.id   AF-A0A2N0BBZ9-F1
#
_cell.length_a   1.000
_cell.length_b   1.000
_cell.length_c   1.000
_cell.angle_alpha   90.00
_cell.angle_beta   90.00
_cell.angle_gamma   90.00
#
_symmetry.space_group_name_H-M   'P 1'
#
loop_
_entity.id
_entity.type
_entity.pdbx_description
1 polymer ?
#
loop_
_entity_poly.entity_id
_entity_poly.type
_entity_poly.pdbx_seq_one_letter_code
_entity_poly.pdbx_strand_id
1 'polypeptide(L)'
;MITEKEQDFSEIRTGLLQRVFQSPESAFELYQKTDGFGYGEILKTHFLLWLIAPTAKLVSNLILSVLSFVRFDDGEWTIFSGIIFSFAIYPAILFVVVQLDVFRVFQKKADRTKGEALPPANILLLSFLPFSASSLFWILPSPFQAVFVAISFFLSCALSVRSLKRILNWNDKEILIFFLSGSAYLLTGVLFLTVFYNLIRTVLN
;
A
#
# COMPACT_ATOMS: atom_id res chain seq x y z
N MET A 1 7.36 -35.77 11.72
CA MET A 1 7.70 -34.35 11.98
C MET A 1 8.34 -33.83 10.71
N ILE A 2 7.56 -33.20 9.83
CA ILE A 2 8.08 -32.61 8.60
C ILE A 2 8.64 -31.26 9.04
N THR A 3 9.96 -31.11 9.01
CA THR A 3 10.61 -29.80 9.08
C THR A 3 10.22 -29.07 7.81
N GLU A 4 9.17 -28.24 7.86
CA GLU A 4 8.91 -27.21 6.85
C GLU A 4 10.17 -26.35 6.79
N LYS A 5 10.96 -26.54 5.73
CA LYS A 5 12.08 -25.67 5.42
C LYS A 5 11.44 -24.32 5.10
N GLU A 6 11.62 -23.33 5.98
CA GLU A 6 11.15 -21.97 5.75
C GLU A 6 11.74 -21.52 4.41
N GLN A 7 10.89 -21.42 3.39
CA GLN A 7 11.32 -21.08 2.04
C GLN A 7 11.74 -19.62 2.04
N ASP A 8 13.03 -19.35 1.79
CA ASP A 8 13.53 -17.98 1.81
C ASP A 8 13.09 -17.24 0.55
N PHE A 9 12.13 -16.33 0.73
CA PHE A 9 11.61 -15.48 -0.33
C PHE A 9 12.36 -14.13 -0.46
N SER A 10 13.50 -13.95 0.20
CA SER A 10 14.27 -12.68 0.19
C SER A 10 14.65 -12.22 -1.22
N GLU A 11 15.16 -13.12 -2.06
CA GLU A 11 15.53 -12.81 -3.45
C GLU A 11 14.31 -12.41 -4.28
N ILE A 12 13.17 -13.08 -4.07
CA ILE A 12 11.91 -12.79 -4.77
C ILE A 12 11.37 -11.42 -4.34
N ARG A 13 11.40 -11.10 -3.04
CA ARG A 13 10.99 -9.76 -2.55
C ARG A 13 11.87 -8.68 -3.17
N THR A 14 13.18 -8.87 -3.18
CA THR A 14 14.13 -7.92 -3.78
C THR A 14 13.86 -7.77 -5.29
N GLY A 15 13.64 -8.87 -6.00
CA GLY A 15 13.29 -8.87 -7.42
C GLY A 15 11.97 -8.17 -7.71
N LEU A 16 10.94 -8.37 -6.87
CA LEU A 16 9.66 -7.67 -6.98
C LEU A 16 9.82 -6.16 -6.77
N LEU A 17 10.55 -5.75 -5.74
CA LEU A 17 10.83 -4.34 -5.49
C LEU A 17 11.59 -3.71 -6.65
N GLN A 18 12.58 -4.39 -7.23
CA GLN A 18 13.29 -3.86 -8.40
C GLN A 18 12.38 -3.76 -9.62
N ARG A 19 11.61 -4.82 -9.91
CA ARG A 19 10.79 -4.92 -11.13
C ARG A 19 9.60 -3.98 -11.11
N VAL A 20 8.98 -3.73 -9.95
CA VAL A 20 7.78 -2.87 -9.89
C VAL A 20 8.09 -1.43 -10.30
N PHE A 21 9.31 -0.94 -10.05
CA PHE A 21 9.76 0.38 -10.53
C PHE A 21 10.10 0.40 -12.03
N GLN A 22 10.47 -0.75 -12.61
CA GLN A 22 10.81 -0.85 -14.04
C GLN A 22 9.57 -1.10 -14.91
N SER A 23 8.80 -2.14 -14.60
CA SER A 23 7.50 -2.39 -15.23
C SER A 23 6.59 -3.24 -14.33
N PRO A 24 5.31 -2.83 -14.15
CA PRO A 24 4.38 -3.56 -13.29
C PRO A 24 4.05 -4.96 -13.82
N GLU A 25 4.11 -5.14 -15.14
CA GLU A 25 3.91 -6.42 -15.82
C GLU A 25 5.00 -7.43 -15.44
N SER A 26 6.27 -7.04 -15.48
CA SER A 26 7.39 -7.91 -15.09
C SER A 26 7.35 -8.31 -13.61
N ALA A 27 6.84 -7.43 -12.75
CA ALA A 27 6.64 -7.70 -11.33
C ALA A 27 5.46 -8.66 -11.13
N PHE A 28 4.38 -8.47 -11.86
CA PHE A 28 3.21 -9.35 -11.82
C PHE A 28 3.51 -10.75 -12.37
N GLU A 29 4.26 -10.85 -13.47
CA GLU A 29 4.73 -12.14 -13.98
C GLU A 29 5.65 -12.86 -13.00
N LEU A 30 6.57 -12.12 -12.35
CA LEU A 30 7.44 -12.70 -11.31
C LEU A 30 6.58 -13.26 -10.17
N TYR A 31 5.59 -12.49 -9.73
CA TYR A 31 4.64 -12.93 -8.71
C TYR A 31 3.87 -14.19 -9.11
N GLN A 32 3.33 -14.24 -10.33
CA GLN A 32 2.57 -15.41 -10.80
C GLN A 32 3.42 -16.67 -11.00
N LYS A 33 4.68 -16.51 -11.43
CA LYS A 33 5.59 -17.63 -11.74
C LYS A 33 6.27 -18.20 -10.50
N THR A 34 6.12 -17.56 -9.34
CA THR A 34 6.82 -17.97 -8.12
C THR A 34 5.91 -18.84 -7.24
N ASP A 35 6.19 -20.14 -7.20
CA ASP A 35 5.48 -21.06 -6.31
C ASP A 35 5.72 -20.73 -4.83
N GLY A 36 4.63 -20.67 -4.06
CA GLY A 36 4.65 -20.39 -2.61
C GLY A 36 4.66 -18.90 -2.25
N PHE A 37 4.95 -17.99 -3.18
CA PHE A 37 4.93 -16.54 -2.91
C PHE A 37 3.52 -15.97 -3.13
N GLY A 38 2.70 -16.01 -2.07
CA GLY A 38 1.29 -15.61 -2.11
C GLY A 38 0.98 -14.25 -1.49
N TYR A 39 -0.32 -14.04 -1.20
CA TYR A 39 -0.84 -12.82 -0.57
C TYR A 39 -0.14 -12.44 0.74
N GLY A 40 0.09 -13.41 1.62
CA GLY A 40 0.75 -13.18 2.91
C GLY A 40 2.16 -12.62 2.76
N GLU A 41 2.89 -13.06 1.74
CA GLU A 41 4.26 -12.61 1.48
C GLU A 41 4.32 -11.20 0.90
N ILE A 42 3.34 -10.83 0.06
CA ILE A 42 3.21 -9.45 -0.41
C ILE A 42 2.87 -8.53 0.76
N LEU A 43 1.91 -8.91 1.62
CA LEU A 43 1.58 -8.12 2.81
C LEU A 43 2.78 -7.97 3.74
N LYS A 44 3.54 -9.05 3.97
CA LYS A 44 4.79 -8.99 4.75
C LYS A 44 5.77 -8.00 4.13
N THR A 45 5.88 -7.96 2.81
CA THR A 45 6.73 -6.97 2.10
C THR A 45 6.27 -5.54 2.36
N HIS A 46 4.97 -5.26 2.24
CA HIS A 46 4.43 -3.94 2.57
C HIS A 46 4.65 -3.55 4.04
N PHE A 47 4.48 -4.51 4.96
CA PHE A 47 4.69 -4.31 6.38
C PHE A 47 6.16 -3.99 6.71
N LEU A 48 7.09 -4.73 6.13
CA LEU A 48 8.53 -4.48 6.30
C LEU A 48 8.91 -3.09 5.80
N LEU A 49 8.40 -2.68 4.63
CA LEU A 49 8.62 -1.34 4.10
C LEU A 49 7.97 -0.27 4.98
N TRP A 50 6.78 -0.52 5.51
CA TRP A 50 6.07 0.40 6.37
C TRP A 50 6.84 0.71 7.67
N LEU A 51 7.43 -0.30 8.32
CA LEU A 51 8.22 -0.13 9.55
C LEU A 51 9.42 0.82 9.37
N ILE A 52 9.88 1.02 8.13
CA ILE A 52 10.93 1.99 7.82
C ILE A 52 10.44 3.42 8.07
N ALA A 53 9.17 3.73 7.85
CA ALA A 53 8.65 5.11 7.94
C ALA A 53 8.80 5.76 9.33
N PRO A 54 8.33 5.16 10.45
CA PRO A 54 8.54 5.75 11.77
C PRO A 54 10.02 5.79 12.16
N THR A 55 10.79 4.76 11.78
CA THR A 55 12.22 4.67 12.06
C THR A 55 13.01 5.78 11.33
N ALA A 56 12.76 5.96 10.03
CA ALA A 56 13.36 7.02 9.23
C ALA A 56 12.97 8.40 9.74
N LYS A 57 11.72 8.58 10.21
CA LYS A 57 11.27 9.84 10.79
C LYS A 57 11.97 10.17 12.11
N LEU A 58 12.15 9.17 12.98
CA LEU A 58 12.93 9.31 14.21
C LEU A 58 14.36 9.76 13.92
N VAL A 59 15.02 9.10 12.96
CA VAL A 59 16.39 9.44 12.56
C VAL A 59 16.45 10.86 11.96
N SER A 60 15.47 11.23 11.13
CA SER A 60 15.36 12.58 10.55
C SER A 60 15.29 13.65 11.65
N ASN A 61 14.37 13.46 12.61
CA ASN A 61 14.16 14.41 13.69
C ASN A 61 15.39 14.49 14.62
N LEU A 62 16.09 13.36 14.85
CA LEU A 62 17.34 13.34 15.60
C LEU A 62 18.44 14.16 14.90
N ILE A 63 18.62 13.95 13.58
CA ILE A 63 19.60 14.71 12.78
C ILE A 63 19.28 16.21 12.84
N LEU A 64 18.00 16.58 12.65
CA LEU A 64 17.57 17.98 12.70
C LEU A 64 17.78 18.60 14.08
N SER A 65 17.50 17.86 15.16
CA SER A 65 17.71 18.31 16.54
C SER A 65 19.19 18.55 16.85
N VAL A 66 20.09 17.68 16.37
CA VAL A 66 21.54 17.90 16.52
C VAL A 66 21.99 19.13 15.72
N LEU A 67 21.49 19.29 14.49
CA LEU A 67 21.83 20.44 13.65
C LEU A 67 21.31 21.77 14.21
N SER A 68 20.11 21.79 14.79
CA SER A 68 19.54 22.99 15.41
C SER A 68 20.27 23.38 16.69
N PHE A 69 20.69 22.39 17.49
CA PHE A 69 21.53 22.61 18.68
C PHE A 69 22.86 23.29 18.31
N VAL A 70 23.51 22.84 17.23
CA VAL A 70 24.76 23.45 16.74
C VAL A 70 24.55 24.87 16.20
N ARG A 71 23.36 25.16 15.68
CA ARG A 71 23.02 26.45 15.05
C ARG A 71 22.38 27.47 15.99
N PHE A 72 22.15 27.15 17.27
CA PHE A 72 21.45 27.99 18.24
C PHE A 72 20.09 28.49 17.73
N ASP A 73 19.34 27.58 17.11
CA ASP A 73 18.00 27.88 16.57
C ASP A 73 16.94 27.49 17.61
N ASP A 74 16.21 28.47 18.15
CA ASP A 74 15.23 28.32 19.25
C ASP A 74 13.88 27.69 18.81
N GLY A 75 13.90 26.84 17.79
CA GLY A 75 12.68 26.17 17.33
C GLY A 75 12.19 25.10 18.31
N GLU A 76 10.88 25.07 18.59
CA GLU A 76 10.21 23.98 19.32
C GLU A 76 10.21 22.68 18.49
N TRP A 77 11.36 22.02 18.38
CA TRP A 77 11.50 20.75 17.68
C TRP A 77 11.34 19.59 18.65
N THR A 78 10.29 18.79 18.44
CA THR A 78 10.09 17.54 19.18
C THR A 78 10.58 16.36 18.33
N ILE A 79 11.33 15.44 18.94
CA ILE A 79 11.82 14.21 18.29
C ILE A 79 10.65 13.35 17.80
N PHE A 80 9.48 13.50 18.41
CA PHE A 80 8.26 12.75 18.07
C PHE A 80 7.38 13.39 16.98
N SER A 81 7.76 14.57 16.47
CA SER A 81 6.98 15.28 15.47
C SER A 81 6.77 14.45 14.19
N GLY A 82 5.51 14.24 13.83
CA GLY A 82 5.11 13.55 12.60
C GLY A 82 5.25 12.01 12.61
N ILE A 83 5.68 11.39 13.70
CA ILE A 83 5.83 9.92 13.79
C ILE A 83 4.49 9.20 13.70
N ILE A 84 3.48 9.68 14.43
CA ILE A 84 2.14 9.06 14.42
C ILE A 84 1.58 9.07 13.00
N PHE A 85 1.75 10.19 12.29
CA PHE A 85 1.28 10.32 10.93
C PHE A 85 2.07 9.41 9.96
N SER A 86 3.40 9.36 10.06
CA SER A 86 4.23 8.46 9.24
C SER A 86 3.92 6.98 9.51
N PHE A 87 3.50 6.64 10.73
CA PHE A 87 3.03 5.32 11.09
C PHE A 87 1.63 5.02 10.54
N ALA A 88 0.66 5.95 10.66
CA ALA A 88 -0.74 5.68 10.34
C ALA A 88 -1.08 5.71 8.83
N ILE A 89 -0.36 6.50 8.03
CA ILE A 89 -0.72 6.75 6.63
C ILE A 89 -0.63 5.50 5.74
N TYR A 90 0.38 4.63 5.96
CA TYR A 90 0.59 3.45 5.14
C TYR A 90 -0.46 2.36 5.38
N PRO A 91 -0.77 1.93 6.62
CA PRO A 91 -1.85 0.98 6.87
C PRO A 91 -3.20 1.49 6.37
N ALA A 92 -3.49 2.79 6.51
CA ALA A 92 -4.73 3.37 6.04
C ALA A 92 -4.88 3.24 4.51
N ILE A 93 -3.84 3.59 3.75
CA ILE A 93 -3.86 3.47 2.29
C ILE A 93 -3.84 2.00 1.85
N LEU A 94 -3.03 1.15 2.48
CA LEU A 94 -3.00 -0.28 2.17
C LEU A 94 -4.35 -0.97 2.45
N PHE A 95 -5.04 -0.57 3.52
CA PHE A 95 -6.39 -1.04 3.78
C PHE A 95 -7.33 -0.73 2.62
N VAL A 96 -7.34 0.53 2.15
CA VAL A 96 -8.11 0.94 0.96
C VAL A 96 -7.77 0.10 -0.26
N VAL A 97 -6.47 -0.09 -0.54
CA VAL A 97 -5.99 -0.87 -1.70
C VAL A 97 -6.43 -2.33 -1.61
N VAL A 98 -6.30 -2.96 -0.44
CA VAL A 98 -6.74 -4.35 -0.22
C VAL A 98 -8.26 -4.46 -0.43
N GLN A 99 -9.05 -3.54 0.10
CA GLN A 99 -10.50 -3.53 -0.10
C GLN A 99 -10.88 -3.37 -1.58
N LEU A 100 -10.17 -2.51 -2.32
CA LEU A 100 -10.37 -2.36 -3.76
C LEU A 100 -9.98 -3.62 -4.54
N ASP A 101 -8.91 -4.32 -4.15
CA ASP A 101 -8.50 -5.57 -4.79
C ASP A 101 -9.53 -6.69 -4.54
N VAL A 102 -10.10 -6.74 -3.34
CA VAL A 102 -11.22 -7.64 -3.00
C VAL A 102 -12.46 -7.29 -3.83
N PHE A 103 -12.84 -6.02 -3.87
CA PHE A 103 -13.99 -5.54 -4.65
C PHE A 103 -13.85 -5.87 -6.14
N ARG A 104 -12.64 -5.74 -6.70
CA ARG A 104 -12.32 -6.09 -8.10
C ARG A 104 -12.66 -7.55 -8.42
N VAL A 105 -12.31 -8.46 -7.52
CA VAL A 105 -12.60 -9.90 -7.68
C VAL A 105 -14.12 -10.15 -7.68
N PHE A 106 -14.88 -9.40 -6.86
CA PHE A 106 -16.35 -9.52 -6.83
C PHE A 106 -17.05 -8.88 -8.04
N GLN A 107 -16.53 -7.76 -8.54
CA GLN A 107 -17.09 -7.08 -9.72
C GLN A 107 -16.98 -7.97 -10.95
N LYS A 108 -15.84 -8.66 -11.11
CA LYS A 108 -15.67 -9.69 -12.13
C LYS A 108 -16.21 -11.02 -11.59
N LYS A 109 -17.54 -11.13 -11.44
CA LYS A 109 -18.21 -12.41 -11.17
C LYS A 109 -17.77 -13.40 -12.26
N ALA A 110 -16.88 -14.34 -11.92
CA ALA A 110 -16.65 -15.51 -12.72
C ALA A 110 -18.00 -16.21 -12.86
N ASP A 111 -18.53 -16.24 -14.08
CA ASP A 111 -19.73 -17.02 -14.35
C ASP A 111 -19.34 -18.49 -14.19
N ARG A 112 -19.59 -19.04 -12.98
CA ARG A 112 -19.18 -20.41 -12.61
C ARG A 112 -19.78 -21.46 -13.55
N THR A 113 -20.83 -21.11 -14.28
CA THR A 113 -21.44 -21.96 -15.32
C THR A 113 -20.64 -22.02 -16.61
N LYS A 114 -19.76 -21.05 -16.86
CA LYS A 114 -18.91 -20.94 -18.07
C LYS A 114 -17.47 -21.42 -17.85
N GLY A 115 -17.12 -21.90 -16.66
CA GLY A 115 -15.76 -22.37 -16.35
C GLY A 115 -14.70 -21.27 -16.40
N GLU A 116 -15.09 -20.00 -16.25
CA GLU A 116 -14.16 -18.88 -16.32
C GLU A 116 -13.14 -18.92 -15.17
N ALA A 117 -11.86 -18.80 -15.51
CA ALA A 117 -10.78 -18.72 -14.53
C ALA A 117 -10.98 -17.48 -13.63
N LEU A 118 -10.75 -17.66 -12.33
CA LEU A 118 -10.82 -16.56 -11.36
C LEU A 118 -9.90 -15.41 -11.81
N PRO A 119 -10.34 -14.13 -11.67
CA PRO A 119 -9.48 -13.01 -11.95
C PRO A 119 -8.18 -13.11 -11.14
N PRO A 120 -7.02 -12.79 -11.75
CA PRO A 120 -5.75 -12.76 -11.03
C PRO A 120 -5.85 -11.87 -9.78
N ALA A 121 -5.41 -12.37 -8.62
CA ALA A 121 -5.47 -11.64 -7.34
C ALA A 121 -4.29 -10.66 -7.18
N ASN A 122 -4.43 -9.71 -6.23
CA ASN A 122 -3.36 -8.86 -5.72
C ASN A 122 -2.72 -7.86 -6.70
N ILE A 123 -3.38 -7.56 -7.82
CA ILE A 123 -2.87 -6.66 -8.86
C ILE A 123 -2.62 -5.25 -8.29
N LEU A 124 -3.57 -4.73 -7.52
CA LEU A 124 -3.47 -3.38 -6.95
C LEU A 124 -2.45 -3.38 -5.81
N LEU A 125 -2.44 -4.42 -4.99
CA LEU A 125 -1.49 -4.58 -3.90
C LEU A 125 -0.04 -4.53 -4.42
N LEU A 126 0.30 -5.32 -5.45
CA LEU A 126 1.61 -5.24 -6.10
C LEU A 126 1.93 -3.84 -6.63
N SER A 127 0.94 -3.21 -7.29
CA SER A 127 1.10 -1.88 -7.89
C SER A 127 1.37 -0.79 -6.85
N PHE A 128 1.07 -1.04 -5.57
CA PHE A 128 1.30 -0.13 -4.44
C PHE A 128 2.61 -0.36 -3.67
N LEU A 129 3.45 -1.30 -4.09
CA LEU A 129 4.79 -1.46 -3.52
C LEU A 129 5.64 -0.17 -3.60
N PRO A 130 5.62 0.62 -4.69
CA PRO A 130 6.33 1.91 -4.74
C PRO A 130 5.85 2.89 -3.66
N PHE A 131 4.55 2.96 -3.41
CA PHE A 131 4.01 3.77 -2.33
C PHE A 131 4.56 3.29 -0.98
N SER A 132 4.53 1.99 -0.67
CA SER A 132 5.11 1.49 0.57
C SER A 132 6.61 1.75 0.68
N ALA A 133 7.36 1.64 -0.42
CA ALA A 133 8.79 1.91 -0.46
C ALA A 133 9.13 3.39 -0.24
N SER A 134 8.19 4.31 -0.50
CA SER A 134 8.36 5.73 -0.17
C SER A 134 8.57 6.01 1.32
N SER A 135 8.35 5.02 2.19
CA SER A 135 8.67 5.07 3.61
C SER A 135 10.09 5.52 3.90
N LEU A 136 11.05 5.23 3.01
CA LEU A 136 12.43 5.68 3.16
C LEU A 136 12.57 7.21 3.10
N PHE A 137 11.67 7.91 2.41
CA PHE A 137 11.75 9.37 2.26
C PHE A 137 11.36 10.14 3.51
N TRP A 138 10.83 9.48 4.56
CA TRP A 138 10.61 10.10 5.87
C TRP A 138 11.90 10.52 6.57
N ILE A 139 13.06 10.10 6.06
CA ILE A 139 14.36 10.62 6.48
C ILE A 139 14.55 12.09 6.09
N LEU A 140 13.90 12.55 5.02
CA LEU A 140 14.06 13.90 4.50
C LEU A 140 13.24 14.91 5.33
N PRO A 141 13.71 16.16 5.47
CA PRO A 141 12.91 17.19 6.10
C PRO A 141 11.68 17.54 5.26
N SER A 142 10.68 18.15 5.91
CA SER A 142 9.56 18.79 5.23
C SER A 142 10.06 19.98 4.39
N PRO A 143 9.53 20.24 3.18
CA PRO A 143 8.42 19.54 2.51
C PRO A 143 8.85 18.35 1.63
N PHE A 144 10.15 18.09 1.49
CA PHE A 144 10.67 17.10 0.55
C PHE A 144 10.10 15.69 0.78
N GLN A 145 10.03 15.24 2.04
CA GLN A 145 9.41 13.95 2.38
C GLN A 145 7.98 13.83 1.80
N ALA A 146 7.16 14.87 1.91
CA ALA A 146 5.78 14.86 1.46
C ALA A 146 5.68 14.81 -0.07
N VAL A 147 6.56 15.52 -0.77
CA VAL A 147 6.63 15.52 -2.24
C VAL A 147 6.95 14.11 -2.75
N PHE A 148 7.98 13.45 -2.21
CA PHE A 148 8.36 12.11 -2.67
C PHE A 148 7.32 11.04 -2.31
N VAL A 149 6.68 11.14 -1.15
CA VAL A 149 5.56 10.26 -0.78
C VAL A 149 4.38 10.45 -1.74
N ALA A 150 4.02 11.70 -2.07
CA ALA A 150 2.95 12.00 -3.02
C ALA A 150 3.27 11.48 -4.43
N ILE A 151 4.49 11.71 -4.94
CA ILE A 151 4.93 11.18 -6.24
C ILE A 151 4.79 9.66 -6.26
N SER A 152 5.21 8.98 -5.19
CA SER A 152 5.14 7.51 -5.09
C SER A 152 3.71 7.00 -5.02
N PHE A 153 2.81 7.75 -4.38
CA PHE A 153 1.37 7.46 -4.38
C PHE A 153 0.77 7.58 -5.79
N PHE A 154 0.99 8.69 -6.48
CA PHE A 154 0.49 8.88 -7.85
C PHE A 154 1.08 7.86 -8.83
N LEU A 155 2.36 7.54 -8.69
CA LEU A 155 3.00 6.46 -9.44
C LEU A 155 2.29 5.13 -9.21
N SER A 156 1.99 4.78 -7.96
CA SER A 156 1.28 3.53 -7.62
C SER A 156 -0.14 3.48 -8.20
N CYS A 157 -0.85 4.62 -8.22
CA CYS A 157 -2.14 4.74 -8.90
C CYS A 157 -2.00 4.55 -10.42
N ALA A 158 -1.01 5.18 -11.05
CA ALA A 158 -0.75 5.04 -12.48
C ALA A 158 -0.37 3.60 -12.86
N LEU A 159 0.46 2.95 -12.04
CA LEU A 159 0.82 1.54 -12.19
C LEU A 159 -0.41 0.63 -12.04
N SER A 160 -1.29 0.91 -11.09
CA SER A 160 -2.54 0.17 -10.92
C SER A 160 -3.41 0.21 -12.18
N VAL A 161 -3.62 1.40 -12.75
CA VAL A 161 -4.35 1.58 -14.02
C VAL A 161 -3.68 0.80 -15.15
N ARG A 162 -2.35 0.91 -15.28
CA ARG A 162 -1.59 0.19 -16.31
C ARG A 162 -1.70 -1.33 -16.15
N SER A 163 -1.63 -1.83 -14.92
CA SER A 163 -1.77 -3.24 -14.58
C SER A 163 -3.16 -3.76 -14.91
N LEU A 164 -4.23 -3.01 -14.59
CA LEU A 164 -5.60 -3.38 -14.95
C LEU A 164 -5.78 -3.47 -16.48
N LYS A 165 -5.27 -2.49 -17.22
CA LYS A 165 -5.30 -2.52 -18.70
C LYS A 165 -4.54 -3.71 -19.27
N ARG A 166 -3.35 -4.01 -18.76
CA ARG A 166 -2.48 -5.05 -19.34
C ARG A 166 -2.91 -6.46 -18.95
N ILE A 167 -3.20 -6.69 -17.67
CA ILE A 167 -3.46 -8.03 -17.13
C ILE A 167 -4.92 -8.44 -17.35
N LEU A 168 -5.86 -7.50 -17.21
CA LEU A 168 -7.29 -7.80 -17.32
C LEU A 168 -7.90 -7.33 -18.65
N ASN A 169 -7.11 -6.69 -19.51
CA ASN A 169 -7.57 -6.10 -20.77
C ASN A 169 -8.72 -5.10 -20.59
N TRP A 170 -8.73 -4.38 -19.47
CA TRP A 170 -9.78 -3.40 -19.17
C TRP A 170 -9.62 -2.14 -20.02
N ASN A 171 -10.74 -1.60 -20.49
CA ASN A 171 -10.78 -0.30 -21.15
C ASN A 171 -10.87 0.86 -20.13
N ASP A 172 -10.66 2.10 -20.59
CA ASP A 172 -10.70 3.28 -19.72
C ASP A 172 -12.05 3.49 -19.02
N LYS A 173 -13.15 3.11 -19.68
CA LYS A 173 -14.50 3.23 -19.12
C LYS A 173 -14.71 2.24 -17.98
N GLU A 174 -14.26 1.01 -18.12
CA GLU A 174 -14.33 -0.03 -17.09
C GLU A 174 -13.49 0.36 -15.87
N ILE A 175 -12.31 0.92 -16.09
CA ILE A 175 -11.45 1.42 -15.01
C ILE A 175 -12.12 2.57 -14.26
N LEU A 176 -12.71 3.52 -14.98
CA LEU A 176 -13.45 4.63 -14.37
C LEU A 176 -14.63 4.12 -13.54
N ILE A 177 -15.43 3.19 -14.09
CA ILE A 177 -16.55 2.58 -13.39
C ILE A 177 -16.07 1.82 -12.14
N PHE A 178 -14.98 1.06 -12.25
CA PHE A 178 -14.38 0.35 -11.12
C PHE A 178 -14.01 1.30 -9.99
N PHE A 179 -13.28 2.39 -10.26
CA PHE A 179 -12.92 3.34 -9.21
C PHE A 179 -14.12 4.07 -8.63
N LEU A 180 -15.11 4.41 -9.45
CA LEU A 180 -16.33 5.08 -8.98
C LEU A 180 -17.17 4.15 -8.07
N SER A 181 -17.40 2.92 -8.53
CA SER A 181 -18.11 1.89 -7.75
C SER A 181 -17.34 1.47 -6.51
N GLY A 182 -16.01 1.33 -6.60
CA GLY A 182 -15.13 1.04 -5.48
C GLY A 182 -15.15 2.16 -4.44
N SER A 183 -15.15 3.42 -4.87
CA SER A 183 -15.29 4.56 -3.96
C SER A 183 -16.64 4.57 -3.24
N ALA A 184 -17.73 4.27 -3.96
CA ALA A 184 -19.05 4.13 -3.37
C ALA A 184 -19.11 2.97 -2.35
N TYR A 185 -18.45 1.85 -2.67
CA TYR A 185 -18.32 0.70 -1.77
C TYR A 185 -17.58 1.09 -0.47
N LEU A 186 -16.43 1.74 -0.58
CA LEU A 186 -15.66 2.22 0.57
C LEU A 186 -16.45 3.23 1.41
N LEU A 187 -17.10 4.19 0.76
CA LEU A 187 -17.93 5.19 1.42
C LEU A 187 -19.07 4.54 2.21
N THR A 188 -19.71 3.53 1.62
CA THR A 188 -20.78 2.76 2.30
C THR A 188 -20.23 2.05 3.54
N GLY A 189 -19.02 1.46 3.46
CA GLY A 189 -18.35 0.86 4.61
C GLY A 189 -18.08 1.87 5.73
N VAL A 190 -17.58 3.07 5.39
CA VAL A 190 -17.33 4.15 6.37
C VAL A 190 -18.64 4.64 7.01
N LEU A 191 -19.70 4.81 6.22
CA LEU A 191 -21.01 5.20 6.73
C LEU A 191 -21.57 4.15 7.69
N PHE A 192 -21.43 2.87 7.36
CA PHE A 192 -21.85 1.77 8.25
C PHE A 192 -21.12 1.81 9.60
N LEU A 193 -19.78 2.00 9.59
CA LEU A 193 -19.00 2.15 10.82
C LEU A 193 -19.44 3.38 11.63
N THR A 194 -19.79 4.48 10.96
CA THR A 194 -20.28 5.71 11.60
C THR A 194 -21.62 5.48 12.29
N VAL A 195 -22.55 4.79 11.64
CA VAL A 195 -23.85 4.41 12.23
C VAL A 195 -23.63 3.54 13.46
N PHE A 196 -22.76 2.52 13.36
CA PHE A 196 -22.47 1.62 14.46
C PHE A 196 -21.81 2.33 15.66
N TYR A 197 -20.85 3.21 15.40
CA TYR A 197 -20.24 4.05 16.44
C TYR A 197 -21.29 4.91 17.15
N ASN A 198 -22.20 5.55 16.40
CA ASN A 198 -23.26 6.36 16.98
C ASN A 198 -24.25 5.52 17.80
N LEU A 199 -24.61 4.32 17.34
CA LEU A 199 -25.44 3.40 18.11
C LEU A 199 -24.80 3.03 19.45
N ILE A 200 -23.52 2.64 19.44
CA ILE A 200 -22.76 2.33 20.67
C ILE A 200 -22.74 3.55 21.60
N ARG A 201 -22.42 4.73 21.06
CA ARG A 201 -22.38 5.98 21.84
C ARG A 201 -23.74 6.28 22.48
N THR A 202 -24.84 6.09 21.76
CA THR A 202 -26.19 6.34 22.27
C THR A 202 -26.64 5.31 23.30
N VAL A 203 -26.17 4.07 23.23
CA VAL A 203 -26.50 3.03 24.22
C VAL A 203 -25.66 3.15 25.50
N LEU A 204 -24.40 3.62 25.39
CA LEU A 204 -23.47 3.75 26.51
C LEU A 204 -23.56 5.10 27.26
N ASN A 205 -24.19 6.12 26.67
CA ASN A 205 -24.52 7.39 27.33
C ASN A 205 -25.94 7.36 27.90
#